data_AF-A0A951EG65-F1
#
_entry.id   AF-A0A951EG65-F1
#
_cell.length_a   1.000
_cell.length_b   1.000
_cell.length_c   1.000
_cell.angle_alpha   90.00
_cell.angle_beta   90.00
_cell.angle_gamma   90.00
#
_symmetry.space_group_name_H-M   'P 1'
#
loop_
_entity.id
_entity.type
_entity.pdbx_description
1 polymer ?
#
loop_
_entity_poly.entity_id
_entity_poly.type
_entity_poly.pdbx_seq_one_letter_code
_entity_poly.pdbx_strand_id
1 'polypeptide(L)'
;MPATPTVASKPEPLRSPMMAVLLAWLVPGSGHFFLNRRGRGLIIACTVLVTFAVGVLMRGPMFQPSGTGDVLSRLIQIAGFIGDIAAGLLYFVFVWAGYWPPDEATHTSDYGSKFLVAAGLLNILAMVDAYEIAIRQKD
;
A
#
# COMPACT_ATOMS: atom_id res chain seq x y z
N MET A 1 6.99 3.39 -53.83
CA MET A 1 6.76 2.33 -52.82
C MET A 1 6.08 2.97 -51.62
N PRO A 2 4.92 2.48 -51.14
CA PRO A 2 4.33 3.02 -49.91
C PRO A 2 5.18 2.60 -48.71
N ALA A 3 5.52 3.56 -47.85
CA ALA A 3 6.29 3.30 -46.64
C ALA A 3 5.47 2.44 -45.67
N THR A 4 6.01 1.31 -45.25
CA THR A 4 5.43 0.46 -44.22
C THR A 4 5.39 1.25 -42.90
N PRO A 5 4.24 1.36 -42.21
CA PRO A 5 4.17 2.06 -40.94
C PRO A 5 4.99 1.28 -39.90
N THR A 6 6.00 1.93 -39.34
CA THR A 6 6.80 1.41 -38.24
C THR A 6 5.88 1.26 -37.02
N VAL A 7 5.44 0.04 -36.72
CA VAL A 7 4.71 -0.26 -35.49
C VAL A 7 5.66 0.03 -34.34
N ALA A 8 5.38 1.08 -33.55
CA ALA A 8 6.17 1.41 -32.38
C ALA A 8 6.22 0.18 -31.45
N SER A 9 7.41 -0.39 -31.28
CA SER A 9 7.61 -1.54 -30.40
C SER A 9 7.35 -1.11 -28.96
N LYS A 10 6.54 -1.90 -28.23
CA LYS A 10 6.35 -1.67 -26.79
C LYS A 10 7.72 -1.78 -26.10
N PRO A 11 8.11 -0.83 -25.25
CA PRO A 11 9.39 -0.91 -24.54
C PRO A 11 9.41 -2.19 -23.70
N GLU A 12 10.48 -2.97 -23.84
CA GLU A 12 10.64 -4.18 -23.04
C GLU A 12 10.81 -3.80 -21.56
N PRO A 13 10.14 -4.52 -20.64
CA PRO A 13 10.22 -4.21 -19.22
C PRO A 13 11.65 -4.36 -18.70
N LEU A 14 12.05 -3.50 -17.76
CA LEU A 14 13.39 -3.55 -17.12
C LEU A 14 13.60 -4.84 -16.31
N ARG A 15 12.54 -5.27 -15.61
CA ARG A 15 12.43 -6.51 -14.83
C ARG A 15 10.95 -6.91 -14.76
N SER A 16 10.64 -8.11 -14.25
CA SER A 16 9.25 -8.58 -14.10
C SER A 16 8.40 -7.57 -13.30
N PRO A 17 7.41 -6.92 -13.93
CA PRO A 17 6.61 -5.86 -13.28
C PRO A 17 5.73 -6.41 -12.16
N MET A 18 5.18 -7.62 -12.34
CA MET A 18 4.38 -8.27 -11.30
C MET A 18 5.23 -8.57 -10.06
N MET A 19 6.49 -8.97 -10.24
CA MET A 19 7.37 -9.24 -9.10
C MET A 19 7.72 -7.94 -8.35
N ALA A 20 7.92 -6.83 -9.06
CA ALA A 20 8.13 -5.52 -8.43
C ALA A 20 6.91 -5.08 -7.60
N VAL A 21 5.69 -5.27 -8.12
CA VAL A 21 4.43 -4.97 -7.42
C VAL A 21 4.26 -5.86 -6.19
N LEU A 22 4.45 -7.18 -6.31
CA LEU A 22 4.29 -8.11 -5.19
C LEU A 22 5.28 -7.82 -4.07
N LEU A 23 6.52 -7.49 -4.40
CA LEU A 23 7.52 -7.06 -3.41
C LEU A 23 7.09 -5.75 -2.76
N ALA A 24 6.76 -4.72 -3.56
CA ALA A 24 6.29 -3.43 -3.04
C ALA A 24 5.08 -3.56 -2.12
N TRP A 25 4.14 -4.46 -2.43
CA TRP A 25 2.99 -4.76 -1.57
C TRP A 25 3.45 -5.36 -0.24
N LEU A 26 4.25 -6.43 -0.30
CA LEU A 26 4.61 -7.20 0.88
C LEU A 26 5.43 -6.36 1.86
N VAL A 27 6.51 -5.75 1.39
CA VAL A 27 7.36 -4.89 2.20
C VAL A 27 7.42 -3.52 1.53
N PRO A 28 6.88 -2.46 2.19
CA PRO A 28 6.89 -1.11 1.64
C PRO A 28 8.28 -0.70 1.15
N GLY A 29 8.36 -0.27 -0.11
CA GLY A 29 9.61 0.15 -0.77
C GLY A 29 10.49 -0.97 -1.33
N SER A 30 10.24 -2.25 -1.03
CA SER A 30 11.09 -3.36 -1.51
C SER A 30 11.05 -3.58 -3.03
N GLY A 31 9.93 -3.26 -3.70
CA GLY A 31 9.85 -3.24 -5.16
C GLY A 31 10.82 -2.26 -5.81
N HIS A 32 11.04 -1.09 -5.21
CA HIS A 32 12.02 -0.11 -5.69
C HIS A 32 13.46 -0.55 -5.46
N PHE A 33 13.73 -1.28 -4.37
CA PHE A 33 15.02 -1.93 -4.18
C PHE A 33 15.28 -2.99 -5.25
N PHE A 34 14.26 -3.77 -5.61
CA PHE A 34 14.35 -4.76 -6.70
C PHE A 34 14.61 -4.11 -8.07
N LEU A 35 14.10 -2.90 -8.30
CA LEU A 35 14.35 -2.09 -9.51
C LEU A 35 15.63 -1.23 -9.41
N ASN A 36 16.47 -1.45 -8.39
CA ASN A 36 17.71 -0.72 -8.13
C ASN A 36 17.56 0.80 -7.89
N ARG A 37 16.36 1.26 -7.54
CA ARG A 37 16.01 2.65 -7.19
C ARG A 37 16.01 2.84 -5.66
N ARG A 38 17.14 2.58 -5.02
CA ARG A 38 17.28 2.51 -3.55
C ARG A 38 16.83 3.77 -2.82
N GLY A 39 17.15 4.96 -3.35
CA GLY A 39 16.75 6.23 -2.72
C GLY A 39 15.23 6.40 -2.63
N ARG A 40 14.51 6.11 -3.72
CA ARG A 40 13.04 6.13 -3.72
C ARG A 40 12.45 5.07 -2.81
N GLY A 41 12.99 3.86 -2.86
CA GLY A 41 12.57 2.77 -1.98
C GLY A 41 12.68 3.13 -0.51
N LEU A 42 13.77 3.77 -0.10
CA LEU A 42 13.96 4.22 1.28
C LEU A 42 12.96 5.31 1.68
N ILE A 43 12.76 6.34 0.84
CA ILE A 43 11.80 7.42 1.14
C ILE A 43 10.39 6.86 1.30
N ILE A 44 9.96 5.98 0.38
CA ILE A 44 8.65 5.34 0.43
C ILE A 44 8.51 4.46 1.66
N ALA A 45 9.50 3.60 1.93
CA ALA A 45 9.50 2.73 3.09
C ALA A 45 9.38 3.54 4.38
N CYS A 46 10.21 4.58 4.56
CA CYS A 46 10.15 5.45 5.73
C CYS A 46 8.80 6.17 5.85
N THR A 47 8.25 6.66 4.74
CA THR A 47 6.96 7.38 4.76
C THR A 47 5.82 6.45 5.19
N VAL A 48 5.73 5.26 4.60
CA VAL A 48 4.71 4.26 4.97
C VAL A 48 4.89 3.79 6.41
N LEU A 49 6.13 3.46 6.81
CA LEU A 49 6.45 3.01 8.17
C LEU A 49 6.10 4.05 9.22
N VAL A 50 6.46 5.32 9.01
CA VAL A 50 6.15 6.39 9.97
C VAL A 50 4.65 6.60 10.05
N THR A 51 3.95 6.66 8.91
CA THR A 51 2.49 6.83 8.88
C THR A 51 1.79 5.69 9.62
N PHE A 52 2.20 4.44 9.38
CA PHE A 52 1.66 3.26 10.04
C PHE A 52 1.98 3.27 11.54
N ALA A 53 3.23 3.57 11.92
CA ALA A 53 3.66 3.63 13.31
C ALA A 53 2.88 4.68 14.10
N VAL A 54 2.62 5.85 13.51
CA VAL A 54 1.76 6.89 14.11
C VAL A 54 0.34 6.34 14.33
N GLY A 55 -0.24 5.65 13.35
CA GLY A 55 -1.56 5.03 13.49
C GLY A 55 -1.64 4.02 14.65
N VAL A 56 -0.62 3.17 14.78
CA VAL A 56 -0.48 2.20 15.87
C VAL A 56 -0.28 2.90 17.23
N LEU A 57 0.59 3.91 17.30
CA LEU A 57 0.87 4.66 18.54
C LEU A 57 -0.38 5.39 19.05
N MET A 58 -1.23 5.86 18.12
CA MET A 58 -2.53 6.43 18.43
C MET A 58 -3.59 5.38 18.78
N ARG A 59 -3.22 4.10 18.79
CA ARG A 59 -4.09 2.95 19.04
C ARG A 59 -5.29 2.90 18.11
N GLY A 60 -5.09 3.21 16.83
CA GLY A 60 -6.15 3.15 15.84
C GLY A 60 -6.69 1.72 15.65
N PRO A 61 -8.01 1.48 15.74
CA PRO A 61 -8.57 0.20 15.35
C PRO A 61 -8.43 -0.04 13.85
N MET A 62 -8.03 -1.26 13.48
CA MET A 62 -8.06 -1.71 12.09
C MET A 62 -9.50 -2.09 11.72
N PHE A 63 -9.90 -1.77 10.51
CA PHE A 63 -11.23 -2.09 10.00
C PHE A 63 -11.38 -3.60 9.81
N GLN A 64 -12.59 -4.09 10.04
CA GLN A 64 -12.94 -5.49 9.80
C GLN A 64 -14.20 -5.55 8.95
N PRO A 65 -14.29 -6.47 7.98
CA PRO A 65 -15.49 -6.60 7.16
C PRO A 65 -16.64 -7.11 8.02
N SER A 66 -17.51 -6.18 8.44
CA SER A 66 -18.69 -6.49 9.25
C SER A 66 -19.92 -6.68 8.37
N GLY A 67 -20.66 -7.77 8.58
CA GLY A 67 -21.96 -8.00 7.93
C GLY A 67 -23.12 -7.19 8.54
N THR A 68 -22.86 -6.49 9.63
CA THR A 68 -23.85 -5.75 10.41
C THR A 68 -23.79 -4.25 10.08
N GLY A 69 -24.94 -3.57 10.07
CA GLY A 69 -25.04 -2.14 9.74
C GLY A 69 -25.70 -1.88 8.38
N ASP A 70 -25.96 -0.60 8.10
CA ASP A 70 -26.49 -0.11 6.84
C ASP A 70 -25.46 -0.19 5.70
N VAL A 71 -25.91 0.02 4.46
CA VAL A 71 -25.08 -0.13 3.26
C VAL A 71 -23.85 0.77 3.31
N LEU A 72 -23.98 2.02 3.77
CA LEU A 72 -22.87 2.97 3.82
C LEU A 72 -21.81 2.51 4.82
N SER A 73 -22.20 2.11 6.03
CA SER A 73 -21.27 1.61 7.04
C SER A 73 -20.51 0.37 6.55
N ARG A 74 -21.19 -0.55 5.85
CA ARG A 74 -20.54 -1.74 5.26
C ARG A 74 -19.50 -1.36 4.21
N LEU A 75 -19.82 -0.40 3.33
CA LEU A 75 -18.89 0.07 2.32
C LEU A 75 -17.65 0.72 2.96
N ILE A 76 -17.83 1.53 4.01
CA ILE A 76 -16.73 2.16 4.74
C ILE A 76 -15.84 1.10 5.39
N GLN A 77 -16.42 0.09 6.05
CA GLN A 77 -15.64 -0.95 6.72
C GLN A 77 -14.86 -1.82 5.73
N ILE A 78 -15.46 -2.18 4.59
CA ILE A 78 -14.76 -2.94 3.55
C ILE A 78 -13.65 -2.10 2.91
N ALA A 79 -13.91 -0.83 2.59
CA ALA A 79 -12.91 0.06 2.01
C ALA A 79 -11.74 0.30 2.98
N GLY A 80 -12.03 0.53 4.26
CA GLY A 80 -11.02 0.65 5.31
C GLY A 80 -10.19 -0.62 5.45
N PHE A 81 -10.83 -1.79 5.44
CA PHE A 81 -10.14 -3.08 5.54
C PHE A 81 -9.21 -3.35 4.35
N ILE A 82 -9.63 -2.98 3.14
CA ILE A 82 -8.77 -3.04 1.95
C ILE A 82 -7.56 -2.12 2.14
N GLY A 83 -7.78 -0.92 2.68
CA GLY A 83 -6.71 0.00 3.05
C GLY A 83 -5.74 -0.63 4.05
N ASP A 84 -6.23 -1.21 5.13
CA ASP A 84 -5.38 -1.83 6.15
C ASP A 84 -4.56 -3.01 5.58
N ILE A 85 -5.17 -3.91 4.81
CA ILE A 85 -4.46 -5.02 4.14
C ILE A 85 -3.42 -4.50 3.15
N ALA A 86 -3.67 -3.36 2.51
CA ALA A 86 -2.74 -2.79 1.56
C ALA A 86 -1.42 -2.36 2.19
N ALA A 87 -1.34 -2.16 3.52
CA ALA A 87 -0.09 -1.96 4.24
C ALA A 87 0.83 -3.21 4.23
N GLY A 88 0.33 -4.35 3.73
CA GLY A 88 1.12 -5.55 3.48
C GLY A 88 1.57 -6.22 4.76
N LEU A 89 2.87 -6.54 4.85
CA LEU A 89 3.45 -7.23 6.00
C LEU A 89 3.22 -6.47 7.33
N LEU A 90 3.15 -5.14 7.30
CA LEU A 90 2.91 -4.34 8.51
C LEU A 90 1.56 -4.70 9.16
N TYR A 91 0.51 -4.83 8.36
CA TYR A 91 -0.81 -5.25 8.84
C TYR A 91 -0.74 -6.65 9.45
N PHE A 92 -0.21 -7.63 8.71
CA PHE A 92 -0.16 -9.02 9.16
C PHE A 92 0.67 -9.20 10.43
N VAL A 93 1.82 -8.51 10.55
CA VAL A 93 2.66 -8.57 11.75
C VAL A 93 1.89 -8.10 12.99
N PHE A 94 1.17 -6.99 12.89
CA PHE A 94 0.40 -6.46 14.02
C PHE A 94 -0.82 -7.32 14.36
N VAL A 95 -1.53 -7.82 13.34
CA VAL A 95 -2.65 -8.75 13.55
C VAL A 95 -2.17 -10.04 14.23
N TRP A 96 -1.07 -10.64 13.76
CA TRP A 96 -0.51 -11.86 14.35
C TRP A 96 0.11 -11.64 15.73
N ALA A 97 0.63 -10.45 16.00
CA ALA A 97 1.09 -10.05 17.32
C ALA A 97 -0.06 -9.79 18.32
N GLY A 98 -1.32 -9.88 17.89
CA GLY A 98 -2.48 -9.65 18.74
C GLY A 98 -2.70 -8.16 19.05
N TYR A 99 -2.45 -7.28 18.08
CA TYR A 99 -2.69 -5.84 18.25
C TYR A 99 -4.12 -5.56 18.74
N TRP A 100 -4.20 -4.98 19.94
CA TRP A 100 -5.45 -4.75 20.67
C TRP A 100 -5.73 -3.24 20.85
N PRO A 101 -6.45 -2.62 19.91
CA PRO A 101 -6.94 -1.25 20.05
C PRO A 101 -7.98 -1.15 21.18
N PRO A 102 -8.27 0.05 21.72
CA PRO A 102 -9.28 0.25 22.75
C PRO A 102 -10.69 -0.11 22.26
N ASP A 103 -11.51 -0.67 23.15
CA ASP A 103 -12.91 -1.07 22.86
C ASP A 103 -13.84 0.15 22.70
N GLU A 104 -13.46 1.29 23.27
CA GLU A 104 -14.20 2.55 23.18
C GLU A 104 -13.50 3.53 22.23
N ALA A 105 -14.28 4.07 21.28
CA ALA A 105 -13.80 5.06 20.33
C ALA A 105 -13.43 6.37 21.06
N THR A 106 -12.14 6.70 21.01
CA THR A 106 -11.62 8.00 21.45
C THR A 106 -11.26 8.83 20.21
N HIS A 107 -11.28 10.16 20.30
CA HIS A 107 -10.83 11.02 19.20
C HIS A 107 -9.45 10.62 18.65
N THR A 108 -8.50 10.29 19.53
CA THR A 108 -7.16 9.84 19.14
C THR A 108 -7.17 8.53 18.35
N SER A 109 -7.96 7.54 18.76
CA SER A 109 -8.02 6.25 18.05
C SER A 109 -8.68 6.39 16.68
N ASP A 110 -9.69 7.24 16.54
CA ASP A 110 -10.35 7.49 15.24
C ASP A 110 -9.41 8.15 14.24
N TYR A 111 -8.50 9.01 14.70
CA TYR A 111 -7.41 9.52 13.86
C TYR A 111 -6.38 8.43 13.56
N GLY A 112 -6.05 7.59 14.55
CA GLY A 112 -5.15 6.45 14.38
C GLY A 112 -5.57 5.53 13.23
N SER A 113 -6.85 5.14 13.15
CA SER A 113 -7.37 4.30 12.05
C SER A 113 -7.18 4.95 10.68
N LYS A 114 -7.34 6.27 10.60
CA LYS A 114 -7.15 7.01 9.35
C LYS A 114 -5.68 6.98 8.92
N PHE A 115 -4.74 7.06 9.87
CA PHE A 115 -3.31 6.91 9.58
C PHE A 115 -2.95 5.49 9.12
N LEU A 116 -3.56 4.45 9.71
CA LEU A 116 -3.36 3.06 9.27
C LEU A 116 -3.84 2.86 7.82
N VAL A 117 -5.05 3.31 7.50
CA VAL A 117 -5.59 3.27 6.14
C VAL A 117 -4.71 4.10 5.18
N ALA A 118 -4.30 5.31 5.59
CA ALA A 118 -3.43 6.16 4.78
C ALA A 118 -2.08 5.48 4.47
N ALA A 119 -1.49 4.77 5.43
CA ALA A 119 -0.26 4.01 5.20
C ALA A 119 -0.45 2.91 4.14
N GLY A 120 -1.59 2.21 4.16
CA GLY A 120 -1.92 1.24 3.13
C GLY A 120 -2.18 1.86 1.75
N LEU A 121 -2.86 3.00 1.69
CA LEU A 121 -3.04 3.75 0.44
C LEU A 121 -1.71 4.25 -0.14
N LEU A 122 -0.79 4.72 0.71
CA LEU A 122 0.57 5.08 0.30
C LEU A 122 1.32 3.86 -0.26
N ASN A 123 1.11 2.68 0.31
CA ASN A 123 1.70 1.45 -0.20
C ASN A 123 1.08 1.04 -1.56
N ILE A 124 -0.20 1.35 -1.81
CA ILE A 124 -0.80 1.20 -3.15
C ILE A 124 -0.13 2.12 -4.15
N LEU A 125 0.09 3.39 -3.79
CA LEU A 125 0.83 4.31 -4.67
C LEU A 125 2.25 3.81 -4.94
N ALA A 126 2.91 3.22 -3.94
CA ALA A 126 4.22 2.59 -4.11
C ALA A 126 4.18 1.39 -5.08
N MET A 127 3.14 0.55 -5.01
CA MET A 127 2.92 -0.54 -5.96
C MET A 127 2.76 -0.03 -7.40
N VAL A 128 1.92 0.99 -7.59
CA VAL A 128 1.71 1.60 -8.91
C VAL A 128 3.00 2.24 -9.44
N ASP A 129 3.73 2.97 -8.60
CA ASP A 129 5.00 3.58 -8.99
C ASP A 129 6.05 2.51 -9.36
N ALA A 130 6.15 1.42 -8.59
CA ALA A 130 7.03 0.30 -8.92
C ALA A 130 6.64 -0.37 -10.25
N TYR A 131 5.34 -0.50 -10.53
CA TYR A 131 4.85 -1.00 -11.81
C TYR A 131 5.24 -0.08 -12.96
N GLU A 132 5.01 1.22 -12.85
CA GLU A 132 5.37 2.24 -13.85
C GLU A 132 6.87 2.24 -14.18
N ILE A 133 7.72 2.13 -13.15
CA ILE A 133 9.18 2.02 -13.32
C ILE A 133 9.54 0.70 -14.04
N ALA A 134 8.91 -0.41 -13.67
CA ALA A 134 9.21 -1.71 -14.27
C ALA A 134 8.86 -1.78 -15.77
N ILE A 135 7.79 -1.10 -16.19
CA ILE A 135 7.38 -1.01 -17.60
C ILE A 135 8.05 0.15 -18.37
N ARG A 136 9.06 0.81 -17.79
CA ARG A 136 9.80 1.94 -18.38
C ARG A 136 8.95 3.17 -18.72
N GLN A 137 7.85 3.39 -18.00
CA GLN A 137 7.07 4.63 -18.14
C GLN A 137 7.60 5.76 -17.24
N LYS A 138 8.62 5.49 -16.42
CA LYS A 138 9.17 6.43 -15.43
C LYS A 138 10.62 6.07 -15.11
N ASP A 139 11.49 7.10 -15.01
CA ASP A 139 12.86 6.97 -14.50
C ASP A 139 12.84 6.86 -12.99
#